data_AF-A0A4R8LX90-F1
#
_entry.id   AF-A0A4R8LX90-F1
#
_cell.length_a   1.000
_cell.length_b   1.000
_cell.length_c   1.000
_cell.angle_alpha   90.00
_cell.angle_beta   90.00
_cell.angle_gamma   90.00
#
_symmetry.space_group_name_H-M   'P 1'
#
loop_
_entity.id
_entity.type
_entity.pdbx_description
1 polymer ?
#
loop_
_entity_poly.entity_id
_entity_poly.type
_entity_poly.pdbx_seq_one_letter_code
_entity_poly.pdbx_strand_id
1 'polypeptide(L)'
;MFWNAVHIWAGTIVLCLSVLRVAWTLWNGTPRELPHSRLQLFLARLVHLALYLLVVVQPLLGIAMVNTSGSAVQLAGTSIHLQFFAKDPVAHQFLHDAHFLIGNAAFWLIGLHALAAIVHHTVFKDATLTRMLRVARDE
;
A
#
# COMPACT_ATOMS: atom_id res chain seq x y z
N MET A 1 -7.32 -19.20 -12.55
CA MET A 1 -8.24 -18.15 -13.04
C MET A 1 -8.79 -17.29 -11.90
N PHE A 2 -9.62 -17.84 -10.99
CA PHE A 2 -10.27 -17.06 -9.92
C PHE A 2 -9.30 -16.27 -9.02
N TRP A 3 -8.31 -16.93 -8.39
CA TRP A 3 -7.38 -16.27 -7.47
C TRP A 3 -6.55 -15.15 -8.12
N ASN A 4 -6.17 -15.33 -9.38
CA ASN A 4 -5.49 -14.29 -10.15
C ASN A 4 -6.41 -13.08 -10.36
N ALA A 5 -7.66 -13.30 -10.79
CA ALA A 5 -8.63 -12.22 -10.95
C ALA A 5 -8.88 -11.45 -9.64
N VAL A 6 -9.03 -12.15 -8.51
CA VAL A 6 -9.17 -11.52 -7.18
C VAL A 6 -7.93 -10.69 -6.84
N HIS A 7 -6.73 -11.22 -7.10
CA HIS A 7 -5.47 -10.51 -6.85
C HIS A 7 -5.36 -9.23 -7.69
N ILE A 8 -5.66 -9.29 -8.99
CA ILE A 8 -5.65 -8.13 -9.89
C ILE A 8 -6.68 -7.09 -9.44
N TRP A 9 -7.89 -7.50 -9.10
CA TRP A 9 -8.93 -6.60 -8.59
C TRP A 9 -8.52 -5.94 -7.27
N ALA A 10 -7.99 -6.71 -6.32
CA ALA A 10 -7.50 -6.19 -5.04
C ALA A 10 -6.37 -5.18 -5.25
N GLY A 11 -5.37 -5.50 -6.09
CA GLY A 11 -4.27 -4.58 -6.42
C GLY A 11 -4.76 -3.29 -7.08
N THR A 12 -5.75 -3.39 -7.98
CA THR A 12 -6.36 -2.23 -8.65
C THR A 12 -7.10 -1.34 -7.67
N ILE A 13 -7.92 -1.92 -6.79
CA ILE A 13 -8.64 -1.17 -5.75
C ILE A 13 -7.66 -0.51 -4.79
N VAL A 14 -6.63 -1.23 -4.34
CA VAL A 14 -5.59 -0.68 -3.47
C VAL A 14 -4.88 0.49 -4.15
N LEU A 15 -4.50 0.38 -5.42
CA LEU A 15 -3.88 1.49 -6.16
C LEU A 15 -4.80 2.71 -6.23
N CYS A 16 -6.06 2.53 -6.64
CA CYS A 16 -7.04 3.61 -6.74
C CYS A 16 -7.25 4.32 -5.38
N LEU A 17 -7.51 3.54 -4.32
CA LEU A 17 -7.70 4.08 -2.98
C LEU A 17 -6.44 4.73 -2.43
N SER A 18 -5.26 4.21 -2.77
CA SER A 18 -3.97 4.78 -2.33
C SER A 18 -3.72 6.13 -2.98
N VAL A 19 -3.97 6.27 -4.29
CA VAL A 19 -3.90 7.56 -4.98
C VAL A 19 -4.87 8.56 -4.35
N LEU A 20 -6.12 8.14 -4.12
CA LEU A 20 -7.13 8.98 -3.47
C LEU A 20 -6.69 9.41 -2.06
N ARG A 21 -6.15 8.47 -1.28
CA ARG A 21 -5.65 8.72 0.08
C ARG A 21 -4.47 9.69 0.07
N VAL A 22 -3.51 9.52 -0.84
CA VAL A 22 -2.36 10.43 -0.98
C VAL A 22 -2.85 11.83 -1.35
N ALA A 23 -3.71 11.95 -2.36
CA ALA A 23 -4.29 13.23 -2.77
C ALA A 23 -5.04 13.92 -1.61
N TRP A 24 -5.86 13.16 -0.88
CA TRP A 24 -6.58 13.66 0.30
C TRP A 24 -5.63 14.14 1.39
N THR A 25 -4.56 13.39 1.66
CA THR A 25 -3.57 13.74 2.69
C THR A 25 -2.78 14.99 2.29
N LEU A 26 -2.47 15.16 1.00
CA LEU A 26 -1.80 16.36 0.49
C LEU A 26 -2.70 17.60 0.58
N TRP A 27 -4.01 17.44 0.37
CA TRP A 27 -4.97 18.55 0.42
C TRP A 27 -5.34 18.96 1.85
N ASN A 28 -5.59 18.00 2.74
CA ASN A 28 -6.10 18.25 4.10
C ASN A 28 -4.99 18.22 5.18
N GLY A 29 -3.78 17.81 4.82
CA GLY A 29 -2.69 17.60 5.76
C GLY A 29 -2.83 16.31 6.59
N THR A 30 -1.82 16.04 7.41
CA THR A 30 -1.80 14.88 8.32
C THR A 30 -2.33 15.27 9.70
N PRO A 31 -3.09 14.39 10.38
CA PRO A 31 -3.56 14.65 11.75
C PRO A 31 -2.42 14.99 12.73
N ARG A 32 -2.67 15.93 13.66
CA ARG A 32 -1.68 16.45 14.63
C ARG A 32 -1.01 15.35 15.46
N GLU A 33 0.33 15.33 15.49
CA GLU A 33 1.10 14.31 16.23
C GLU A 33 0.75 14.24 17.72
N LEU A 34 0.73 13.02 18.25
CA LEU A 34 0.58 12.77 19.68
C LEU A 34 1.91 13.03 20.41
N PRO A 35 1.87 13.38 21.71
CA PRO A 35 3.08 13.63 22.49
C PRO A 35 3.84 12.30 22.75
N HIS A 36 4.72 11.94 21.83
CA HIS A 36 5.63 10.79 21.92
C HIS A 36 7.10 11.24 21.90
N SER A 37 8.00 10.32 22.24
CA SER A 37 9.44 10.59 22.12
C SER A 37 9.83 10.90 20.68
N ARG A 38 10.90 11.69 20.49
CA ARG A 38 11.41 12.03 19.15
C ARG A 38 11.71 10.79 18.30
N LEU A 39 12.21 9.73 18.93
CA LEU A 39 12.49 8.45 18.26
C LEU A 39 11.20 7.76 17.79
N GLN A 40 10.17 7.69 18.63
CA GLN A 40 8.87 7.11 18.25
C GLN A 40 8.23 7.87 17.09
N LEU A 41 8.26 9.20 17.13
CA LEU A 41 7.73 10.04 16.04
C LEU A 41 8.49 9.81 14.74
N PHE A 42 9.83 9.76 14.80
CA PHE A 42 10.65 9.48 13.63
C PHE A 42 10.35 8.11 13.02
N LEU A 43 10.32 7.05 13.84
CA LEU A 43 10.01 5.70 13.39
C LEU A 43 8.59 5.60 12.83
N ALA A 44 7.61 6.26 13.47
CA ALA A 44 6.25 6.31 12.96
C ALA A 44 6.20 6.95 11.57
N ARG A 45 6.85 8.11 11.36
CA ARG A 45 6.91 8.76 10.05
C ARG A 45 7.57 7.86 9.00
N LEU A 46 8.67 7.19 9.36
CA LEU A 46 9.37 6.28 8.44
C LEU A 46 8.50 5.10 8.02
N VAL A 47 7.81 4.45 8.98
CA VAL A 47 6.90 3.34 8.69
C VAL A 47 5.72 3.80 7.83
N HIS A 48 5.12 4.96 8.13
CA HIS A 48 4.05 5.50 7.31
C HIS A 48 4.53 5.79 5.88
N LEU A 49 5.69 6.44 5.72
CA LEU A 49 6.26 6.70 4.40
C LEU A 49 6.51 5.39 3.63
N ALA A 50 7.09 4.39 4.28
CA ALA A 50 7.32 3.08 3.69
C ALA A 50 5.99 2.42 3.27
N LEU A 51 4.95 2.45 4.11
CA LEU A 51 3.63 1.92 3.76
C LEU A 51 3.01 2.68 2.57
N TYR A 52 3.07 4.01 2.54
CA TYR A 52 2.59 4.83 1.42
C TYR A 52 3.27 4.46 0.10
N LEU A 53 4.59 4.28 0.13
CA LEU A 53 5.34 3.85 -1.05
C LEU A 53 4.93 2.43 -1.47
N LEU A 54 4.84 1.49 -0.53
CA LEU A 54 4.51 0.09 -0.83
C LEU A 54 3.11 -0.07 -1.44
N VAL A 55 2.09 0.60 -0.90
CA VAL A 55 0.71 0.46 -1.39
C VAL A 55 0.51 1.04 -2.79
N VAL A 56 1.41 1.92 -3.26
CA VAL A 56 1.40 2.47 -4.62
C VAL A 56 2.34 1.69 -5.54
N VAL A 57 3.59 1.47 -5.13
CA VAL A 57 4.62 0.84 -5.96
C VAL A 57 4.30 -0.63 -6.23
N GLN A 58 3.79 -1.36 -5.25
CA GLN A 58 3.52 -2.80 -5.41
C GLN A 58 2.51 -3.12 -6.53
N PRO A 59 1.33 -2.47 -6.62
CA PRO A 59 0.42 -2.71 -7.74
C PRO A 59 0.97 -2.20 -9.08
N LEU A 60 1.75 -1.11 -9.09
CA LEU A 60 2.42 -0.64 -10.32
C LEU A 60 3.45 -1.66 -10.83
N LEU A 61 4.24 -2.26 -9.91
CA LEU A 61 5.14 -3.37 -10.23
C LEU A 61 4.38 -4.56 -10.80
N GLY A 62 3.21 -4.88 -10.25
CA GLY A 62 2.35 -5.95 -10.76
C GLY A 62 1.88 -5.70 -12.20
N ILE A 63 1.47 -4.47 -12.51
CA ILE A 63 1.08 -4.07 -13.88
C ILE A 63 2.26 -4.20 -14.84
N ALA A 64 3.42 -3.65 -14.47
CA ALA A 64 4.62 -3.72 -15.29
C ALA A 64 5.09 -5.18 -15.50
N MET A 65 5.06 -6.00 -14.45
CA MET A 65 5.41 -7.43 -14.50
C MET A 65 4.52 -8.18 -15.49
N VAL A 66 3.20 -7.95 -15.47
CA VAL A 66 2.27 -8.61 -16.40
C VAL A 66 2.48 -8.10 -17.83
N ASN A 67 2.64 -6.79 -18.03
CA ASN A 67 2.86 -6.20 -19.36
C ASN A 67 4.13 -6.72 -20.04
N THR A 68 5.23 -6.79 -19.28
CA THR A 68 6.53 -7.28 -19.77
C THR A 68 6.55 -8.79 -20.07
N SER A 69 5.61 -9.57 -19.54
CA SER A 69 5.42 -10.97 -19.97
C SER A 69 4.84 -11.09 -21.38
N GLY A 70 4.31 -9.99 -21.93
CA GLY A 70 3.59 -9.93 -23.20
C GLY A 70 2.08 -10.03 -23.05
N SER A 71 1.54 -9.89 -21.84
CA SER A 71 0.10 -9.94 -21.55
C SER A 71 -0.40 -8.60 -20.99
N ALA A 72 -1.65 -8.24 -21.30
CA ALA A 72 -2.29 -7.10 -20.67
C ALA A 72 -2.83 -7.48 -19.29
N VAL A 73 -2.80 -6.54 -18.34
CA VAL A 73 -3.61 -6.69 -17.13
C VAL A 73 -5.06 -6.53 -17.54
N GLN A 74 -5.83 -7.61 -17.39
CA GLN A 74 -7.26 -7.63 -17.69
C GLN A 74 -8.05 -7.61 -16.38
N LEU A 75 -8.98 -6.67 -16.26
CA LEU A 75 -9.92 -6.64 -15.14
C LEU A 75 -11.07 -7.60 -15.43
N ALA A 76 -11.06 -8.76 -14.77
CA ALA A 76 -12.03 -9.82 -15.01
C ALA A 76 -13.48 -9.32 -14.88
N GLY A 77 -14.31 -9.62 -15.88
CA GLY A 77 -15.70 -9.15 -15.95
C GLY A 77 -15.88 -7.77 -16.61
N THR A 78 -14.80 -7.17 -17.14
CA THR A 78 -14.85 -5.89 -17.86
C THR A 78 -14.10 -5.97 -19.20
N SER A 79 -14.26 -4.95 -20.04
CA SER A 79 -13.47 -4.74 -21.27
C SER A 79 -12.17 -3.95 -21.03
N ILE A 80 -11.77 -3.74 -19.77
CA ILE A 80 -10.59 -2.93 -19.44
C ILE A 80 -9.33 -3.80 -19.55
N HIS A 81 -8.41 -3.34 -20.40
CA HIS A 81 -7.09 -3.91 -20.59
C HIS A 81 -6.04 -2.82 -20.43
N LEU A 82 -5.06 -3.06 -19.55
CA LEU A 82 -3.96 -2.14 -19.31
C LEU A 82 -2.67 -2.72 -19.89
N GLN A 83 -2.13 -2.05 -20.90
CA GLN A 83 -0.84 -2.38 -21.53
C GLN A 83 -0.04 -1.09 -21.73
N PHE A 84 1.00 -0.91 -20.92
CA PHE A 84 1.90 0.24 -20.99
C PHE A 84 3.29 -0.13 -21.48
N PHE A 85 3.74 -1.36 -21.23
CA PHE A 85 5.07 -1.84 -21.58
C PHE A 85 5.01 -2.95 -22.62
N ALA A 86 6.01 -3.02 -23.49
CA ALA A 86 6.16 -4.13 -24.44
C ALA A 86 6.68 -5.39 -23.74
N LYS A 87 6.59 -6.53 -24.43
CA LYS A 87 7.19 -7.79 -23.97
C LYS A 87 8.71 -7.63 -23.85
N ASP A 88 9.24 -7.91 -22.67
CA ASP A 88 10.67 -7.91 -22.36
C ASP A 88 10.93 -9.00 -21.30
N PRO A 89 11.53 -10.15 -21.68
CA PRO A 89 11.79 -11.24 -20.75
C PRO A 89 12.75 -10.89 -19.60
N VAL A 90 13.72 -10.00 -19.84
CA VAL A 90 14.71 -9.60 -18.82
C VAL A 90 14.04 -8.71 -17.80
N ALA A 91 13.30 -7.69 -18.27
CA ALA A 91 12.51 -6.83 -17.39
C ALA A 91 11.44 -7.63 -16.63
N HIS A 92 10.77 -8.58 -17.29
CA HIS A 92 9.77 -9.43 -16.66
C HIS A 92 10.32 -10.21 -15.46
N GLN A 93 11.46 -10.88 -15.63
CA GLN A 93 12.08 -11.64 -14.54
C GLN A 93 12.43 -10.73 -13.35
N PHE A 94 13.06 -9.59 -13.63
CA PHE A 94 13.40 -8.61 -12.59
C PHE A 94 12.15 -8.08 -11.86
N LEU A 95 11.10 -7.70 -12.60
CA LEU A 95 9.85 -7.19 -12.03
C LEU A 95 9.10 -8.26 -11.25
N HIS A 96 9.14 -9.51 -11.67
CA HIS A 96 8.60 -10.64 -10.93
C HIS A 96 9.31 -10.79 -9.58
N ASP A 97 10.64 -10.83 -9.58
CA ASP A 97 11.41 -11.02 -8.36
C ASP A 97 11.26 -9.83 -7.41
N ALA A 98 11.25 -8.60 -7.95
CA ALA A 98 10.97 -7.39 -7.18
C ALA A 98 9.56 -7.41 -6.58
N HIS A 99 8.53 -7.71 -7.38
CA HIS A 99 7.15 -7.78 -6.90
C HIS A 99 7.00 -8.85 -5.83
N PHE A 100 7.61 -10.03 -6.00
CA PHE A 100 7.59 -11.09 -5.00
C PHE A 100 8.29 -10.67 -3.70
N LEU A 101 9.51 -10.17 -3.78
CA LEU A 101 10.30 -9.78 -2.60
C LEU A 101 9.64 -8.62 -1.83
N ILE A 102 9.26 -7.56 -2.54
CA ILE A 102 8.65 -6.36 -1.96
C ILE A 102 7.27 -6.70 -1.37
N GLY A 103 6.50 -7.56 -2.04
CA GLY A 103 5.21 -8.03 -1.53
C GLY A 103 5.34 -8.79 -0.21
N ASN A 104 6.32 -9.70 -0.12
CA ASN A 104 6.60 -10.42 1.13
C ASN A 104 7.09 -9.48 2.25
N ALA A 105 7.96 -8.52 1.92
CA ALA A 105 8.41 -7.52 2.89
C ALA A 105 7.25 -6.63 3.38
N ALA A 106 6.32 -6.27 2.49
CA ALA A 106 5.13 -5.50 2.84
C ALA A 106 4.24 -6.23 3.84
N PHE A 107 4.04 -7.55 3.71
CA PHE A 107 3.29 -8.33 4.70
C PHE A 107 3.88 -8.21 6.11
N TRP A 108 5.21 -8.32 6.24
CA TRP A 108 5.89 -8.15 7.53
C TRP A 108 5.73 -6.74 8.08
N LEU A 109 5.92 -5.71 7.24
CA LEU A 109 5.80 -4.32 7.68
C LEU A 109 4.36 -3.97 8.11
N ILE A 110 3.37 -4.40 7.33
CA ILE A 110 1.94 -4.20 7.66
C ILE A 110 1.61 -4.92 8.97
N GLY A 111 2.07 -6.16 9.14
CA GLY A 111 1.88 -6.93 10.37
C GLY A 111 2.48 -6.23 11.59
N LEU A 112 3.73 -5.76 11.48
CA LEU A 112 4.41 -5.04 12.56
C LEU A 112 3.71 -3.70 12.87
N HIS A 113 3.27 -2.97 11.85
CA HIS A 113 2.52 -1.73 12.01
C HIS A 113 1.19 -1.96 12.75
N ALA A 114 0.43 -2.97 12.33
CA ALA A 114 -0.84 -3.33 12.97
C ALA A 114 -0.61 -3.76 14.42
N LEU A 115 0.40 -4.59 14.68
CA LEU A 115 0.78 -5.00 16.03
C LEU A 115 1.15 -3.78 16.90
N ALA A 116 1.96 -2.87 16.39
CA ALA A 116 2.31 -1.65 17.09
C ALA A 116 1.07 -0.81 17.43
N ALA A 117 0.15 -0.60 16.48
CA ALA A 117 -1.08 0.13 16.73
C ALA A 117 -1.95 -0.54 17.83
N ILE A 118 -2.02 -1.87 17.82
CA ILE A 118 -2.73 -2.65 18.86
C ILE A 118 -2.04 -2.50 20.22
N VAL A 119 -0.71 -2.63 20.30
CA VAL A 119 0.06 -2.46 21.55
C VAL A 119 -0.11 -1.05 22.11
N HIS A 120 -0.04 -0.03 21.25
CA HIS A 120 -0.30 1.36 21.63
C HIS A 120 -1.71 1.54 22.21
N HIS A 121 -2.70 0.85 21.66
CA HIS A 121 -4.07 0.91 22.15
C HIS A 121 -4.30 0.13 23.45
N THR A 122 -3.78 -1.11 23.56
CA THR A 122 -4.11 -2.02 24.67
C THR A 122 -3.16 -1.91 25.85
N VAL A 123 -1.87 -1.69 25.60
CA VAL A 123 -0.81 -1.61 26.63
C VAL A 123 -0.54 -0.17 27.01
N PHE A 124 -0.19 0.67 26.02
CA PHE A 124 0.12 2.08 26.29
C PHE A 124 -1.13 2.95 26.49
N LYS A 125 -2.30 2.43 26.09
CA LYS A 125 -3.61 3.08 26.26
C LYS A 125 -3.65 4.50 25.71
N ASP A 126 -2.94 4.73 24.59
CA ASP A 126 -2.93 6.03 23.93
C ASP A 126 -3.92 6.10 22.77
N ALA A 127 -4.03 7.30 22.19
CA ALA A 127 -4.99 7.59 21.13
C ALA A 127 -4.52 7.18 19.72
N THR A 128 -3.39 6.47 19.57
CA THR A 128 -2.79 6.17 18.24
C THR A 128 -3.78 5.46 17.32
N LEU A 129 -4.39 4.36 17.77
CA LEU A 129 -5.37 3.61 16.97
C LEU A 129 -6.69 4.40 16.83
N THR A 130 -7.15 5.05 17.89
CA THR A 130 -8.41 5.81 17.89
C THR A 130 -8.40 6.95 16.87
N ARG A 131 -7.25 7.59 16.66
CA ARG A 131 -7.05 8.63 15.64
C ARG A 131 -7.16 8.10 14.19
N MET A 132 -7.01 6.79 13.99
CA MET A 132 -7.23 6.16 12.67
C MET A 132 -8.69 5.75 12.45
N LEU A 133 -9.46 5.58 13.53
CA LEU A 133 -10.85 5.11 13.49
C LEU A 133 -11.87 6.26 13.46
N ARG A 134 -11.58 7.34 14.17
CA ARG A 134 -12.47 8.51 14.19
C ARG A 134 -12.11 9.44 13.04
N VAL A 135 -13.08 9.68 12.15
CA VAL A 135 -13.09 10.91 11.36
C VAL A 135 -13.11 12.05 12.37
N ALA A 136 -12.12 12.94 12.32
CA ALA A 136 -12.05 14.09 13.21
C ALA A 136 -13.39 14.82 13.16
N ARG A 137 -14.16 14.74 14.26
CA ARG A 137 -15.14 15.76 14.56
C ARG A 137 -14.37 16.77 15.38
N ASP A 138 -14.12 17.92 14.77
CA ASP A 138 -13.61 19.08 15.46
C ASP A 138 -14.74 19.52 16.42
N GLU A 139 -14.56 19.22 17.71
CA GLU A 139 -15.30 19.81 18.84
C GLU A 139 -14.30 20.58 19.70
#